data_AF-A0A950JYP1-F1
#
_entry.id   AF-A0A950JYP1-F1
#
_cell.length_a   1.000
_cell.length_b   1.000
_cell.length_c   1.000
_cell.angle_alpha   90.00
_cell.angle_beta   90.00
_cell.angle_gamma   90.00
#
_symmetry.space_group_name_H-M   'P 1'
#
loop_
_entity.id
_entity.type
_entity.pdbx_description
1 polymer ?
#
loop_
_entity_poly.entity_id
_entity_poly.type
_entity_poly.pdbx_seq_one_letter_code
_entity_poly.pdbx_strand_id
1 'polypeptide(L)'
;VRRALEAGEKYFGKRPRGFWPSEGSVSEEACALFRSAGAEWAATDEAVCGEVGAKMVRGLKVAFRDTAISNLLGFTYRQMDPTDAAKDFVRRLEGRDGPVPVILDGENPWEHYSDGGVAFLRALFKALSEHPTIRTVTMSELQPRGSIDRIFAGSWINRNFGIWIGHPEDRKGWELLGRAYRDIQGSSSDLAWECLRAAEGSDWYWWFGDDFTSAQDAEFDALFRRHLVNLYKAIGKPTPDDLLRPVKQVRREVVLREPSALLDVKMDGRVTDYFEWIAAGHYDMSREYSALAGESSFLSDVYYGFDQDQLLIRLDFRKGVDGKRLLASGELTVVVTRPRQIAVELTGVTDQIFEGAISFKDLALKPREQVEFFLEFERTAGAPVRLPTLTPLTFKVPSPDFNGINWQV
;
A
#
# COMPACT_ATOMS: atom_id res chain seq x y z
N VAL A 1 21.86 13.08 7.91
CA VAL A 1 23.08 13.06 7.06
C VAL A 1 24.39 12.85 7.84
N ARG A 2 24.90 13.81 8.64
CA ARG A 2 26.21 13.66 9.33
C ARG A 2 26.34 12.36 10.13
N ARG A 3 25.36 12.06 11.00
CA ARG A 3 25.30 10.79 11.76
C ARG A 3 25.30 9.55 10.86
N ALA A 4 24.66 9.60 9.68
CA ALA A 4 24.65 8.47 8.74
C ALA A 4 26.04 8.26 8.13
N LEU A 5 26.74 9.34 7.77
CA LEU A 5 28.11 9.26 7.27
C LEU A 5 29.09 8.77 8.34
N GLU A 6 28.93 9.24 9.59
CA GLU A 6 29.71 8.77 10.75
C GLU A 6 29.42 7.30 11.08
N ALA A 7 28.16 6.87 11.02
CA ALA A 7 27.80 5.48 11.21
C ALA A 7 28.41 4.60 10.11
N GLY A 8 28.34 5.01 8.85
CA GLY A 8 29.00 4.30 7.75
C GLY A 8 30.52 4.20 7.96
N GLU A 9 31.16 5.29 8.40
CA GLU A 9 32.59 5.28 8.74
C GLU A 9 32.91 4.31 9.88
N LYS A 10 32.10 4.31 10.94
CA LYS A 10 32.24 3.41 12.08
C LYS A 10 32.13 1.94 11.67
N TYR A 11 31.16 1.59 10.84
CA TYR A 11 30.89 0.19 10.46
C TYR A 11 31.79 -0.33 9.33
N PHE A 12 32.20 0.53 8.40
CA PHE A 12 32.97 0.12 7.21
C PHE A 12 34.43 0.60 7.22
N GLY A 13 34.86 1.33 8.25
CA GLY A 13 36.23 1.85 8.39
C GLY A 13 36.60 2.97 7.42
N LYS A 14 35.66 3.43 6.60
CA LYS A 14 35.84 4.53 5.65
C LYS A 14 34.55 5.32 5.52
N ARG A 15 34.67 6.64 5.57
CA ARG A 15 33.52 7.54 5.40
C ARG A 15 32.87 7.38 4.03
N PRO A 16 31.54 7.11 3.95
CA PRO A 16 30.83 7.13 2.69
C PRO A 16 30.92 8.50 2.02
N ARG A 17 31.09 8.51 0.70
CA ARG A 17 31.08 9.74 -0.11
C ARG A 17 29.68 10.14 -0.57
N GLY A 18 28.74 9.21 -0.52
CA GLY A 18 27.38 9.40 -1.01
C GLY A 18 26.35 9.46 0.09
N PHE A 19 25.21 10.03 -0.24
CA PHE A 19 24.00 9.97 0.58
C PHE A 19 22.81 9.59 -0.30
N TRP A 20 22.16 8.47 0.02
CA TRP A 20 20.85 8.13 -0.53
C TRP A 20 19.79 8.86 0.30
N PRO A 21 19.13 9.90 -0.23
CA PRO A 21 17.99 10.48 0.47
C PRO A 21 16.85 9.47 0.48
N SER A 22 16.23 9.27 1.64
CA SER A 22 15.03 8.43 1.77
C SER A 22 14.02 8.83 0.69
N GLU A 23 13.50 7.82 -0.01
CA GLU A 23 12.50 8.02 -1.08
C GLU A 23 12.99 8.88 -2.25
N GLY A 24 14.30 8.98 -2.46
CA GLY A 24 14.84 9.89 -3.46
C GLY A 24 14.47 11.36 -3.20
N SER A 25 14.07 11.72 -1.97
CA SER A 25 13.48 13.02 -1.65
C SER A 25 14.51 14.13 -1.68
N VAL A 26 14.31 15.10 -2.57
CA VAL A 26 15.23 16.20 -2.80
C VAL A 26 14.51 17.55 -2.91
N SER A 27 15.23 18.59 -2.53
CA SER A 27 14.98 19.99 -2.87
C SER A 27 16.34 20.67 -3.03
N GLU A 28 16.37 21.91 -3.52
CA GLU A 28 17.61 22.67 -3.64
C GLU A 28 18.31 22.83 -2.28
N GLU A 29 17.54 23.14 -1.24
CA GLU A 29 18.00 23.27 0.15
C GLU A 29 18.49 21.94 0.70
N ALA A 30 17.78 20.83 0.42
CA ALA A 30 18.21 19.51 0.84
C ALA A 30 19.56 19.15 0.19
N CYS A 31 19.74 19.38 -1.11
CA CYS A 31 21.02 19.17 -1.79
C CYS A 31 22.16 20.01 -1.18
N ALA A 32 21.91 21.28 -0.89
CA ALA A 32 22.88 22.13 -0.20
C ALA A 32 23.22 21.60 1.21
N LEU A 33 22.22 21.13 1.95
CA LEU A 33 22.38 20.52 3.27
C LEU A 33 23.24 19.24 3.18
N PHE A 34 22.96 18.35 2.22
CA PHE A 34 23.72 17.12 2.03
C PHE A 34 25.19 17.42 1.76
N ARG A 35 25.45 18.39 0.87
CA ARG A 35 26.80 18.86 0.57
C ARG A 35 27.50 19.43 1.81
N SER A 36 26.85 20.32 2.55
CA SER A 36 27.42 20.92 3.77
C SER A 36 27.68 19.90 4.88
N ALA A 37 26.99 18.75 4.85
CA ALA A 37 27.22 17.63 5.75
C ALA A 37 28.39 16.72 5.30
N GLY A 38 28.95 16.97 4.12
CA GLY A 38 30.10 16.25 3.55
C GLY A 38 29.75 15.17 2.53
N ALA A 39 28.50 15.12 2.03
CA ALA A 39 28.18 14.26 0.90
C ALA A 39 28.73 14.86 -0.41
N GLU A 40 29.34 14.02 -1.24
CA GLU A 40 29.82 14.38 -2.58
C GLU A 40 28.79 14.07 -3.67
N TRP A 41 27.91 13.08 -3.42
CA TRP A 41 26.84 12.75 -4.33
C TRP A 41 25.54 12.32 -3.63
N ALA A 42 24.43 12.49 -4.33
CA ALA A 42 23.12 11.95 -3.98
C ALA A 42 22.44 11.38 -5.24
N ALA A 43 21.28 10.76 -5.05
CA ALA A 43 20.50 10.21 -6.15
C ALA A 43 18.99 10.39 -5.93
N THR A 44 18.26 10.51 -7.04
CA THR A 44 16.82 10.76 -7.09
C THR A 44 16.30 10.33 -8.47
N ASP A 45 15.04 10.65 -8.77
CA ASP A 45 14.36 10.32 -10.01
C ASP A 45 14.52 11.38 -11.10
N GLU A 46 14.55 10.98 -12.37
CA GLU A 46 14.56 11.90 -13.51
C GLU A 46 13.40 12.90 -13.48
N ALA A 47 12.23 12.53 -12.95
CA ALA A 47 11.05 13.40 -12.96
C ALA A 47 11.29 14.72 -12.22
N VAL A 48 12.19 14.76 -11.23
CA VAL A 48 12.45 15.99 -10.45
C VAL A 48 13.28 17.02 -11.21
N CYS A 49 13.90 16.66 -12.33
CA CYS A 49 14.65 17.60 -13.19
C CYS A 49 14.29 17.51 -14.69
N GLY A 50 13.55 16.48 -15.10
CA GLY A 50 13.13 16.21 -16.47
C GLY A 50 14.13 15.43 -17.33
N GLU A 51 15.22 14.92 -16.76
CA GLU A 51 16.30 14.27 -17.51
C GLU A 51 16.95 13.09 -16.75
N VAL A 52 17.30 12.02 -17.47
CA VAL A 52 18.17 10.94 -16.98
C VAL A 52 19.63 11.39 -16.95
N GLY A 53 20.40 10.93 -15.97
CA GLY A 53 21.85 11.01 -15.99
C GLY A 53 22.43 11.58 -14.70
N ALA A 54 23.41 12.47 -14.78
CA ALA A 54 23.98 13.09 -13.60
C ALA A 54 24.28 14.55 -13.86
N LYS A 55 23.92 15.44 -12.92
CA LYS A 55 24.21 16.88 -13.00
C LYS A 55 24.70 17.42 -11.65
N MET A 56 25.32 18.59 -11.67
CA MET A 56 25.59 19.34 -10.45
C MET A 56 24.36 20.13 -10.04
N VAL A 57 23.93 19.99 -8.78
CA VAL A 57 22.80 20.71 -8.16
C VAL A 57 23.30 21.37 -6.88
N ARG A 58 23.35 22.71 -6.83
CA ARG A 58 23.95 23.45 -5.70
C ARG A 58 25.38 22.95 -5.35
N GLY A 59 26.07 22.48 -6.39
CA GLY A 59 27.39 21.86 -6.36
C GLY A 59 27.51 20.53 -5.59
N LEU A 60 26.39 19.81 -5.42
CA LEU A 60 26.34 18.38 -5.15
C LEU A 60 26.16 17.63 -6.47
N LYS A 61 26.86 16.50 -6.67
CA LYS A 61 26.58 15.62 -7.82
C LYS A 61 25.29 14.84 -7.57
N VAL A 62 24.28 15.00 -8.41
CA VAL A 62 23.01 14.28 -8.27
C VAL A 62 22.83 13.37 -9.47
N ALA A 63 22.66 12.07 -9.20
CA ALA A 63 22.26 11.09 -10.20
C ALA A 63 20.74 11.04 -10.31
N PHE A 64 20.24 11.14 -11.53
CA PHE A 64 18.83 11.08 -11.89
C PHE A 64 18.58 9.73 -12.55
N ARG A 65 17.87 8.87 -11.83
CA ARG A 65 17.50 7.51 -12.22
C ARG A 65 16.74 7.50 -13.54
N ASP A 66 17.04 6.51 -14.38
CA ASP A 66 16.12 6.12 -15.46
C ASP A 66 14.97 5.29 -14.88
N THR A 67 13.77 5.88 -14.83
CA THR A 67 12.61 5.27 -14.17
C THR A 67 12.25 3.93 -14.82
N ALA A 68 12.21 3.93 -16.15
CA ALA A 68 11.76 2.80 -16.94
C ALA A 68 12.71 1.60 -16.81
N ILE A 69 14.01 1.83 -16.98
CA ILE A 69 15.03 0.78 -16.89
C ILE A 69 15.12 0.20 -15.47
N SER A 70 15.08 1.05 -14.44
CA SER A 70 15.08 0.58 -13.07
C SER A 70 13.80 -0.20 -12.70
N ASN A 71 12.63 0.22 -13.20
CA ASN A 71 11.37 -0.49 -12.94
C ASN A 71 11.33 -1.86 -13.61
N LEU A 72 11.96 -2.01 -14.79
CA LEU A 72 12.10 -3.33 -15.42
C LEU A 72 12.86 -4.29 -14.50
N LEU A 73 13.98 -3.82 -13.94
CA LEU A 73 14.81 -4.62 -13.03
C LEU A 73 14.07 -4.91 -11.71
N GLY A 74 13.40 -3.92 -11.13
CA GLY A 74 12.69 -4.06 -9.86
C GLY A 74 11.43 -4.92 -9.91
N PHE A 75 10.65 -4.86 -11.01
CA PHE A 75 9.30 -5.42 -11.02
C PHE A 75 9.00 -6.40 -12.17
N THR A 76 9.72 -6.30 -13.29
CA THR A 76 9.37 -7.04 -14.52
C THR A 76 10.24 -8.27 -14.73
N TYR A 77 11.57 -8.10 -14.68
CA TYR A 77 12.52 -9.17 -15.01
C TYR A 77 12.48 -10.37 -14.09
N ARG A 78 11.94 -10.21 -12.88
CA ARG A 78 11.69 -11.32 -11.93
C ARG A 78 10.77 -12.42 -12.50
N GLN A 79 10.03 -12.15 -13.57
CA GLN A 79 9.15 -13.11 -14.24
C GLN A 79 9.76 -13.70 -15.53
N MET A 80 10.98 -13.31 -15.89
CA MET A 80 11.63 -13.70 -17.15
C MET A 80 12.74 -14.71 -16.90
N ASP A 81 13.15 -15.41 -17.98
CA ASP A 81 14.42 -16.13 -17.95
C ASP A 81 15.57 -15.14 -17.65
N PRO A 82 16.47 -15.45 -16.68
CA PRO A 82 17.55 -14.56 -16.28
C PRO A 82 18.46 -14.11 -17.43
N THR A 83 18.73 -14.99 -18.40
CA THR A 83 19.61 -14.69 -19.52
C THR A 83 18.93 -13.75 -20.51
N ASP A 84 17.63 -13.97 -20.77
CA ASP A 84 16.87 -13.13 -21.68
C ASP A 84 16.56 -11.74 -21.09
N ALA A 85 16.30 -11.66 -19.78
CA ALA A 85 16.19 -10.40 -19.06
C ALA A 85 17.48 -9.57 -19.14
N ALA A 86 18.64 -10.22 -18.93
CA ALA A 86 19.94 -9.56 -19.05
C ALA A 86 20.20 -9.04 -20.48
N LYS A 87 19.87 -9.82 -21.51
CA LYS A 87 19.97 -9.38 -22.92
C LYS A 87 19.05 -8.20 -23.21
N ASP A 88 17.80 -8.24 -22.75
CA ASP A 88 16.85 -7.13 -22.93
C ASP A 88 17.37 -5.85 -22.28
N PHE A 89 17.90 -5.96 -21.05
CA PHE A 89 18.48 -4.81 -20.35
C PHE A 89 19.63 -4.18 -21.14
N VAL A 90 20.62 -4.98 -21.57
CA VAL A 90 21.76 -4.47 -22.34
C VAL A 90 21.30 -3.83 -23.64
N ARG A 91 20.41 -4.48 -24.38
CA ARG A 91 19.83 -3.95 -25.62
C ARG A 91 19.15 -2.59 -25.42
N ARG A 92 18.46 -2.38 -24.30
CA ARG A 92 17.82 -1.09 -23.99
C ARG A 92 18.81 0.02 -23.62
N LEU A 93 20.04 -0.34 -23.27
CA LEU A 93 21.12 0.62 -23.00
C LEU A 93 21.91 0.97 -24.27
N GLU A 94 21.89 0.12 -25.29
CA GLU A 94 22.57 0.39 -26.57
C GLU A 94 22.05 1.68 -27.23
N GLY A 95 22.96 2.47 -27.78
CA GLY A 95 22.65 3.72 -28.48
C GLY A 95 22.31 4.91 -27.58
N ARG A 96 22.24 4.73 -26.26
CA ARG A 96 22.08 5.85 -25.31
C ARG A 96 23.37 6.63 -25.16
N ASP A 97 23.27 7.97 -25.17
CA ASP A 97 24.39 8.84 -24.85
C ASP A 97 24.35 9.29 -23.38
N GLY A 98 25.39 8.95 -22.64
CA GLY A 98 25.59 9.39 -21.26
C GLY A 98 25.29 8.35 -20.20
N PRO A 99 25.44 8.74 -18.92
CA PRO A 99 25.20 7.82 -17.82
C PRO A 99 23.73 7.46 -17.71
N VAL A 100 23.45 6.19 -17.43
CA VAL A 100 22.11 5.68 -17.13
C VAL A 100 22.11 5.16 -15.69
N PRO A 101 21.80 6.00 -14.69
CA PRO A 101 21.71 5.54 -13.31
C PRO A 101 20.52 4.59 -13.16
N VAL A 102 20.81 3.37 -12.71
CA VAL A 102 19.82 2.35 -12.40
C VAL A 102 19.78 2.16 -10.90
N ILE A 103 18.63 2.46 -10.32
CA ILE A 103 18.46 2.79 -8.92
C ILE A 103 17.07 2.31 -8.52
N LEU A 104 16.97 1.52 -7.46
CA LEU A 104 15.74 0.87 -7.01
C LEU A 104 15.95 0.35 -5.59
N ASP A 105 14.86 0.01 -4.91
CA ASP A 105 14.97 -0.69 -3.63
C ASP A 105 15.48 -2.12 -3.83
N GLY A 106 16.25 -2.58 -2.85
CA GLY A 106 16.98 -3.85 -2.92
C GLY A 106 16.06 -5.06 -2.78
N GLU A 107 14.99 -4.95 -2.03
CA GLU A 107 14.04 -6.02 -1.76
C GLU A 107 13.13 -6.33 -2.94
N ASN A 108 12.79 -5.32 -3.76
CA ASN A 108 11.85 -5.43 -4.88
C ASN A 108 12.14 -6.59 -5.86
N PRO A 109 13.39 -6.78 -6.34
CA PRO A 109 13.68 -7.86 -7.26
C PRO A 109 13.99 -9.21 -6.60
N TRP A 110 14.87 -9.25 -5.58
CA TRP A 110 15.63 -10.46 -5.26
C TRP A 110 14.82 -11.56 -4.60
N GLU A 111 13.82 -11.22 -3.79
CA GLU A 111 12.97 -12.19 -3.10
C GLU A 111 12.05 -12.99 -4.05
N HIS A 112 11.91 -12.52 -5.30
CA HIS A 112 11.04 -13.13 -6.29
C HIS A 112 11.76 -14.07 -7.26
N TYR A 113 13.10 -14.10 -7.24
CA TYR A 113 13.87 -15.09 -8.00
C TYR A 113 14.09 -16.33 -7.15
N SER A 114 13.91 -17.51 -7.73
CA SER A 114 14.13 -18.80 -7.04
C SER A 114 15.55 -18.98 -6.48
N ASP A 115 16.55 -18.30 -7.04
CA ASP A 115 17.96 -18.34 -6.61
C ASP A 115 18.44 -17.00 -6.00
N GLY A 116 17.52 -16.12 -5.61
CA GLY A 116 17.86 -14.78 -5.08
C GLY A 116 18.44 -13.83 -6.13
N GLY A 117 18.28 -14.12 -7.43
CA GLY A 117 18.70 -13.26 -8.54
C GLY A 117 20.15 -13.51 -8.99
N VAL A 118 20.82 -14.54 -8.46
CA VAL A 118 22.22 -14.84 -8.75
C VAL A 118 22.46 -15.11 -10.24
N ALA A 119 21.61 -15.91 -10.88
CA ALA A 119 21.70 -16.20 -12.31
C ALA A 119 21.56 -14.93 -13.16
N PHE A 120 20.59 -14.07 -12.82
CA PHE A 120 20.34 -12.81 -13.54
C PHE A 120 21.51 -11.85 -13.38
N LEU A 121 21.97 -11.61 -12.16
CA LEU A 121 23.10 -10.71 -11.90
C LEU A 121 24.38 -11.18 -12.59
N ARG A 122 24.67 -12.49 -12.59
CA ARG A 122 25.82 -13.05 -13.31
C ARG A 122 25.70 -12.83 -14.82
N ALA A 123 24.53 -13.10 -15.40
CA ALA A 123 24.30 -12.89 -16.83
C ALA A 123 24.43 -11.42 -17.21
N LEU A 124 23.82 -10.52 -16.41
CA LEU A 124 23.83 -9.08 -16.61
C LEU A 124 25.25 -8.50 -16.53
N PHE A 125 25.97 -8.76 -15.43
CA PHE A 125 27.32 -8.20 -15.26
C PHE A 125 28.34 -8.81 -16.22
N LYS A 126 28.18 -10.07 -16.64
CA LYS A 126 28.98 -10.64 -17.73
C LYS A 126 28.75 -9.86 -19.03
N ALA A 127 27.49 -9.71 -19.45
CA ALA A 127 27.14 -9.02 -20.67
C ALA A 127 27.62 -7.55 -20.66
N LEU A 128 27.47 -6.85 -19.53
CA LEU A 128 27.94 -5.47 -19.37
C LEU A 128 29.47 -5.35 -19.38
N SER A 129 30.20 -6.28 -18.77
CA SER A 129 31.67 -6.23 -18.72
C SER A 129 32.33 -6.55 -20.07
N GLU A 130 31.66 -7.35 -20.90
CA GLU A 130 32.12 -7.73 -22.25
C GLU A 130 31.61 -6.75 -23.33
N HIS A 131 30.75 -5.78 -22.98
CA HIS A 131 30.14 -4.87 -23.96
C HIS A 131 31.14 -3.85 -24.53
N PRO A 132 31.20 -3.64 -25.86
CA PRO A 132 32.23 -2.79 -26.48
C PRO A 132 32.05 -1.29 -26.20
N THR A 133 30.82 -0.84 -25.92
CA THR A 133 30.49 0.60 -25.82
C THR A 133 29.84 1.01 -24.49
N ILE A 134 29.45 0.04 -23.65
CA ILE A 134 28.80 0.32 -22.37
C ILE A 134 29.82 0.06 -21.28
N ARG A 135 29.93 0.99 -20.34
CA ARG A 135 30.86 0.88 -19.20
C ARG A 135 30.09 1.04 -17.89
N THR A 136 30.22 0.05 -17.01
CA THR A 136 29.76 0.16 -15.63
C THR A 136 30.73 1.00 -14.81
N VAL A 137 30.21 1.94 -14.04
CA VAL A 137 30.99 2.83 -13.18
C VAL A 137 30.32 2.94 -11.81
N THR A 138 31.10 3.22 -10.78
CA THR A 138 30.56 3.57 -9.46
C THR A 138 30.02 5.00 -9.46
N MET A 139 29.15 5.35 -8.51
CA MET A 139 28.71 6.74 -8.30
C MET A 139 29.86 7.71 -8.03
N SER A 140 31.00 7.21 -7.54
CA SER A 140 32.20 8.05 -7.35
C SER A 140 32.89 8.40 -8.67
N GLU A 141 32.94 7.45 -9.61
CA GLU A 141 33.54 7.64 -10.94
C GLU A 141 32.61 8.37 -11.92
N LEU A 142 31.29 8.28 -11.68
CA LEU A 142 30.26 8.97 -12.46
C LEU A 142 30.55 10.47 -12.58
N GLN A 143 30.65 10.95 -13.82
CA GLN A 143 30.89 12.37 -14.11
C GLN A 143 29.56 13.07 -14.42
N PRO A 144 29.25 14.19 -13.76
CA PRO A 144 28.06 14.98 -14.06
C PRO A 144 28.22 15.71 -15.40
N ARG A 145 27.16 15.73 -16.19
CA ARG A 145 27.08 16.49 -17.45
C ARG A 145 26.37 17.81 -17.20
N GLY A 146 27.17 18.83 -16.87
CA GLY A 146 26.70 20.19 -16.63
C GLY A 146 26.13 20.40 -15.22
N SER A 147 25.51 21.58 -15.05
CA SER A 147 24.92 22.03 -13.80
C SER A 147 23.48 22.47 -14.05
N ILE A 148 22.61 22.25 -13.07
CA ILE A 148 21.27 22.81 -13.04
C ILE A 148 21.09 23.60 -11.75
N ASP A 149 20.50 24.78 -11.89
CA ASP A 149 20.28 25.68 -10.77
C ASP A 149 19.03 25.33 -9.98
N ARG A 150 18.06 24.69 -10.65
CA ARG A 150 16.76 24.37 -10.08
C ARG A 150 16.37 22.91 -10.29
N ILE A 151 15.78 22.34 -9.25
CA ILE A 151 15.10 21.04 -9.26
C ILE A 151 13.74 21.20 -8.59
N PHE A 152 12.79 20.37 -8.98
CA PHE A 152 11.51 20.31 -8.27
C PHE A 152 11.70 19.66 -6.91
N ALA A 153 11.10 20.26 -5.88
CA ALA A 153 11.04 19.63 -4.57
C ALA A 153 10.09 18.43 -4.65
N GLY A 154 10.62 17.23 -4.46
CA GLY A 154 9.84 16.01 -4.61
C GLY A 154 10.64 14.75 -4.31
N SER A 155 9.93 13.63 -4.34
CA SER A 155 10.47 12.29 -4.18
C SER A 155 10.56 11.59 -5.54
N TRP A 156 11.13 10.39 -5.53
CA TRP A 156 11.09 9.49 -6.68
C TRP A 156 9.70 8.90 -6.97
N ILE A 157 8.71 9.17 -6.11
CA ILE A 157 7.31 8.76 -6.31
C ILE A 157 6.48 10.00 -6.62
N ASN A 158 5.77 9.99 -7.75
CA ASN A 158 4.87 11.06 -8.20
C ASN A 158 5.50 12.47 -8.29
N ARG A 159 6.84 12.60 -8.17
CA ARG A 159 7.58 13.88 -8.21
C ARG A 159 7.07 14.88 -7.16
N ASN A 160 6.57 14.40 -6.03
CA ASN A 160 6.07 15.25 -4.95
C ASN A 160 6.24 14.53 -3.60
N PHE A 161 5.78 15.17 -2.52
CA PHE A 161 5.82 14.62 -1.16
C PHE A 161 4.45 14.14 -0.66
N GLY A 162 3.44 14.07 -1.53
CA GLY A 162 2.04 13.87 -1.18
C GLY A 162 1.79 12.64 -0.31
N ILE A 163 2.56 11.56 -0.52
CA ILE A 163 2.49 10.33 0.29
C ILE A 163 2.80 10.60 1.77
N TRP A 164 3.73 11.52 2.10
CA TRP A 164 4.21 11.71 3.47
C TRP A 164 3.70 12.97 4.16
N ILE A 165 3.02 13.87 3.42
CA ILE A 165 2.54 15.16 3.97
C ILE A 165 1.09 15.50 3.56
N GLY A 166 0.44 14.65 2.77
CA GLY A 166 -0.82 14.98 2.10
C GLY A 166 -2.05 14.78 2.97
N HIS A 167 -2.08 13.70 3.74
CA HIS A 167 -3.28 13.26 4.46
C HIS A 167 -3.46 13.99 5.80
N PRO A 168 -4.68 13.98 6.37
CA PRO A 168 -4.91 14.47 7.73
C PRO A 168 -4.01 13.80 8.79
N GLU A 169 -3.77 12.50 8.64
CA GLU A 169 -2.93 11.71 9.55
C GLU A 169 -1.46 12.09 9.46
N ASP A 170 -0.93 12.29 8.24
CA ASP A 170 0.43 12.79 8.03
C ASP A 170 0.64 14.13 8.73
N ARG A 171 -0.28 15.08 8.49
CA ARG A 171 -0.23 16.40 9.09
C ARG A 171 -0.27 16.32 10.61
N LYS A 172 -1.09 15.42 11.16
CA LYS A 172 -1.14 15.19 12.60
C LYS A 172 0.18 14.62 13.15
N GLY A 173 0.79 13.66 12.45
CA GLY A 173 2.12 13.15 12.77
C GLY A 173 3.18 14.27 12.79
N TRP A 174 3.22 15.10 11.75
CA TRP A 174 4.15 16.24 11.64
C TRP A 174 3.91 17.31 12.71
N GLU A 175 2.66 17.59 13.08
CA GLU A 175 2.33 18.50 14.17
C GLU A 175 2.90 18.02 15.52
N LEU A 176 2.71 16.73 15.81
CA LEU A 176 3.22 16.09 17.03
C LEU A 176 4.75 16.10 17.06
N LEU A 177 5.39 15.69 15.97
CA LEU A 177 6.85 15.67 15.82
C LEU A 177 7.44 17.09 15.92
N GLY A 178 6.83 18.06 15.25
CA GLY A 178 7.26 19.46 15.27
C GLY A 178 7.11 20.11 16.65
N ARG A 179 6.06 19.75 17.41
CA ARG A 179 5.92 20.17 18.82
C ARG A 179 7.04 19.56 19.67
N ALA A 180 7.26 18.25 19.55
CA ALA A 180 8.32 17.56 20.29
C ALA A 180 9.71 18.14 19.99
N TYR A 181 10.01 18.43 18.71
CA TYR A 181 11.25 19.08 18.30
C TYR A 181 11.47 20.44 19.00
N ARG A 182 10.43 21.28 19.06
CA ARG A 182 10.48 22.57 19.77
C ARG A 182 10.69 22.39 21.27
N ASP A 183 10.04 21.39 21.86
CA ASP A 183 10.10 21.14 23.30
C ASP A 183 11.45 20.62 23.79
N ILE A 184 12.22 19.96 22.92
CA ILE A 184 13.56 19.45 23.26
C ILE A 184 14.69 20.42 22.90
N GLN A 185 14.41 21.58 22.29
CA GLN A 185 15.46 22.54 21.94
C GLN A 185 16.26 22.92 23.20
N GLY A 186 17.59 22.85 23.11
CA GLY A 186 18.49 23.11 24.23
C GLY A 186 18.62 21.97 25.25
N SER A 187 17.91 20.85 25.07
CA SER A 187 18.08 19.66 25.91
C SER A 187 19.42 18.98 25.64
N SER A 188 20.11 18.60 26.72
CA SER A 188 21.32 17.77 26.70
C SER A 188 21.03 16.27 26.76
N SER A 189 19.76 15.86 26.73
CA SER A 189 19.37 14.46 26.82
C SER A 189 19.56 13.75 25.48
N ASP A 190 20.61 12.94 25.37
CA ASP A 190 20.88 12.12 24.18
C ASP A 190 19.70 11.20 23.85
N LEU A 191 19.09 10.59 24.86
CA LEU A 191 17.92 9.71 24.69
C LEU A 191 16.73 10.45 24.06
N ALA A 192 16.49 11.71 24.43
CA ALA A 192 15.42 12.52 23.84
C ALA A 192 15.68 12.78 22.35
N TRP A 193 16.93 13.09 21.99
CA TRP A 193 17.34 13.28 20.59
C TRP A 193 17.31 11.99 19.78
N GLU A 194 17.59 10.83 20.38
CA GLU A 194 17.45 9.53 19.73
C GLU A 194 15.99 9.17 19.49
N CYS A 195 15.13 9.38 20.49
CA CYS A 195 13.69 9.19 20.34
C CYS A 195 13.10 10.08 19.25
N LEU A 196 13.52 11.36 19.18
CA LEU A 196 13.09 12.26 18.11
C LEU A 196 13.47 11.69 16.74
N ARG A 197 14.73 11.29 16.56
CA ARG A 197 15.23 10.78 15.27
C ARG A 197 14.56 9.48 14.86
N ALA A 198 14.23 8.63 15.81
CA ALA A 198 13.43 7.44 15.53
C ALA A 198 12.03 7.83 15.02
N ALA A 199 11.40 8.86 15.61
CA ALA A 199 10.11 9.39 15.15
C ALA A 199 10.18 10.20 13.84
N GLU A 200 11.36 10.63 13.40
CA GLU A 200 11.58 11.32 12.10
C GLU A 200 11.57 10.37 10.89
N GLY A 201 11.50 9.05 11.12
CA GLY A 201 11.48 8.05 10.04
C GLY A 201 10.31 8.25 9.06
N SER A 202 10.57 8.20 7.76
CA SER A 202 9.55 8.33 6.72
C SER A 202 8.56 7.16 6.71
N ASP A 203 8.97 5.99 7.21
CA ASP A 203 8.13 4.79 7.31
C ASP A 203 6.84 5.02 8.10
N TRP A 204 6.86 5.84 9.16
CA TRP A 204 5.64 6.16 9.91
C TRP A 204 4.59 6.82 9.01
N TYR A 205 5.05 7.75 8.18
CA TYR A 205 4.21 8.52 7.26
C TYR A 205 3.86 7.74 6.00
N TRP A 206 4.59 6.67 5.67
CA TRP A 206 4.17 5.72 4.64
C TRP A 206 2.88 4.98 5.04
N TRP A 207 2.72 4.68 6.33
CA TRP A 207 1.54 3.97 6.85
C TRP A 207 0.41 4.91 7.30
N PHE A 208 0.69 6.20 7.48
CA PHE A 208 -0.35 7.21 7.71
C PHE A 208 -1.04 7.57 6.39
N GLY A 209 -2.30 7.99 6.49
CA GLY A 209 -3.13 8.30 5.32
C GLY A 209 -3.81 7.07 4.71
N ASP A 210 -4.33 7.24 3.50
CA ASP A 210 -5.16 6.21 2.84
C ASP A 210 -4.44 5.47 1.71
N ASP A 211 -3.22 5.88 1.37
CA ASP A 211 -2.50 5.36 0.21
C ASP A 211 -2.02 3.92 0.44
N PHE A 212 -1.66 3.59 1.67
CA PHE A 212 -1.12 2.28 2.05
C PHE A 212 -1.67 1.80 3.40
N THR A 213 -1.73 0.49 3.56
CA THR A 213 -2.14 -0.18 4.80
C THR A 213 -1.34 -1.46 4.98
N SER A 214 -1.16 -1.84 6.24
CA SER A 214 -0.57 -3.09 6.68
C SER A 214 -1.43 -3.75 7.76
N ALA A 215 -1.22 -5.05 7.99
CA ALA A 215 -1.83 -5.72 9.14
C ALA A 215 -1.30 -5.20 10.50
N GLN A 216 -0.29 -4.32 10.49
CA GLN A 216 0.40 -3.78 11.66
C GLN A 216 0.23 -2.26 11.82
N ASP A 217 -0.74 -1.63 11.16
CA ASP A 217 -0.92 -0.17 11.18
C ASP A 217 -1.06 0.39 12.61
N ALA A 218 -1.75 -0.35 13.47
CA ALA A 218 -1.93 0.02 14.88
C ALA A 218 -0.61 -0.04 15.67
N GLU A 219 0.22 -1.03 15.38
CA GLU A 219 1.54 -1.20 15.98
C GLU A 219 2.51 -0.12 15.52
N PHE A 220 2.56 0.20 14.22
CA PHE A 220 3.38 1.29 13.69
C PHE A 220 2.98 2.65 14.31
N ASP A 221 1.68 2.94 14.38
CA ASP A 221 1.16 4.12 15.07
C ASP A 221 1.60 4.18 16.54
N ALA A 222 1.44 3.06 17.26
CA ALA A 222 1.80 2.98 18.67
C ALA A 222 3.31 3.15 18.91
N LEU A 223 4.16 2.63 18.02
CA LEU A 223 5.61 2.79 18.08
C LEU A 223 6.02 4.23 17.81
N PHE A 224 5.49 4.87 16.77
CA PHE A 224 5.71 6.29 16.49
C PHE A 224 5.39 7.15 17.73
N ARG A 225 4.19 7.00 18.29
CA ARG A 225 3.79 7.75 19.49
C ARG A 225 4.66 7.40 20.69
N ARG A 226 5.05 6.14 20.87
CA ARG A 226 5.92 5.69 21.97
C ARG A 226 7.27 6.41 21.95
N HIS A 227 7.86 6.63 20.77
CA HIS A 227 9.09 7.40 20.66
C HIS A 227 8.90 8.83 21.20
N LEU A 228 7.82 9.52 20.81
CA LEU A 228 7.54 10.86 21.32
C LEU A 228 7.24 10.86 22.83
N VAL A 229 6.51 9.87 23.34
CA VAL A 229 6.27 9.71 24.79
C VAL A 229 7.59 9.53 25.55
N ASN A 230 8.49 8.69 25.04
CA ASN A 230 9.80 8.44 25.67
C ASN A 230 10.69 9.68 25.64
N LEU A 231 10.60 10.49 24.58
CA LEU A 231 11.25 11.78 24.49
C LEU A 231 10.80 12.72 25.63
N TYR A 232 9.49 12.87 25.85
CA TYR A 232 8.97 13.74 26.93
C TYR A 232 9.40 13.25 28.32
N LYS A 233 9.38 11.93 28.53
CA LYS A 233 9.91 11.31 29.76
C LYS A 233 11.39 11.62 29.97
N ALA A 234 12.21 11.53 28.91
CA ALA A 234 13.65 11.74 28.98
C ALA A 234 14.05 13.20 29.30
N ILE A 235 13.16 14.17 29.07
CA ILE A 235 13.36 15.58 29.43
C ILE A 235 12.59 16.00 30.69
N GLY A 236 11.90 15.07 31.35
CA GLY A 236 11.13 15.34 32.58
C GLY A 236 9.89 16.22 32.37
N LYS A 237 9.36 16.32 31.14
CA LYS A 237 8.13 17.07 30.85
C LYS A 237 6.91 16.14 30.86
N PRO A 238 5.71 16.64 31.21
CA PRO A 238 4.48 15.86 31.08
C PRO A 238 4.26 15.46 29.61
N THR A 239 3.78 14.23 29.40
CA THR A 239 3.42 13.75 28.07
C THR A 239 2.14 14.45 27.60
N PRO A 240 2.14 15.09 26.42
CA PRO A 240 0.91 15.66 25.85
C PRO A 240 -0.18 14.61 25.65
N ASP A 241 -1.43 14.94 26.03
CA ASP A 241 -2.58 14.03 25.96
C ASP A 241 -2.88 13.53 24.54
N ASP A 242 -2.55 14.33 23.51
CA ASP A 242 -2.75 13.95 22.11
C ASP A 242 -1.83 12.81 21.66
N LEU A 243 -0.73 12.51 22.37
CA LEU A 243 0.09 11.32 22.13
C LEU A 243 -0.52 10.03 22.69
N LEU A 244 -1.54 10.14 23.56
CA LEU A 244 -2.27 9.00 24.09
C LEU A 244 -3.36 8.51 23.12
N ARG A 245 -3.66 9.31 22.08
CA ARG A 245 -4.65 8.99 21.04
C ARG A 245 -3.92 8.53 19.77
N PRO A 246 -4.39 7.48 19.09
CA PRO A 246 -3.83 7.10 17.79
C PRO A 246 -3.84 8.25 16.78
N VAL A 247 -2.76 8.38 16.03
CA VAL A 247 -2.67 9.24 14.84
C VAL A 247 -3.41 8.56 13.70
N LYS A 248 -3.03 7.30 13.42
CA LYS A 248 -3.74 6.42 12.50
C LYS A 248 -5.16 6.25 13.03
N GLN A 249 -6.12 6.84 12.34
CA GLN A 249 -7.50 6.53 12.61
C GLN A 249 -7.72 5.15 12.02
N VAL A 250 -8.26 4.23 12.83
CA VAL A 250 -8.97 3.11 12.25
C VAL A 250 -10.15 3.74 11.53
N ARG A 251 -9.98 4.04 10.24
CA ARG A 251 -11.12 4.35 9.42
C ARG A 251 -11.96 3.09 9.45
N ARG A 252 -13.07 3.16 10.18
CA ARG A 252 -14.27 2.40 9.83
C ARG A 252 -14.78 2.94 8.49
N GLU A 253 -13.98 2.77 7.46
CA GLU A 253 -14.40 2.81 6.06
C GLU A 253 -13.93 1.51 5.43
N VAL A 254 -14.34 0.40 6.05
CA VAL A 254 -15.04 -0.56 5.22
C VAL A 254 -16.21 0.24 4.65
N VAL A 255 -16.31 0.39 3.33
CA VAL A 255 -17.58 0.81 2.70
C VAL A 255 -18.52 -0.37 2.89
N LEU A 256 -18.84 -0.71 4.14
CA LEU A 256 -19.92 -1.58 4.51
C LEU A 256 -21.10 -0.64 4.71
N ARG A 257 -21.81 -0.38 3.63
CA ARG A 257 -23.15 0.17 3.78
C ARG A 257 -23.99 -0.97 4.35
N GLU A 258 -24.74 -0.72 5.42
CA GLU A 258 -25.78 -1.66 5.84
C GLU A 258 -27.04 -1.45 4.97
N PRO A 259 -27.87 -2.49 4.78
CA PRO A 259 -29.14 -2.34 4.07
C PRO A 259 -30.04 -1.32 4.77
N SER A 260 -30.61 -0.38 4.00
CA SER A 260 -31.40 0.74 4.53
C SER A 260 -32.90 0.60 4.34
N ALA A 261 -33.36 -0.30 3.46
CA ALA A 261 -34.77 -0.60 3.22
C ALA A 261 -34.96 -2.06 2.81
N LEU A 262 -36.22 -2.53 2.76
CA LEU A 262 -36.54 -3.80 2.13
C LEU A 262 -36.22 -3.71 0.62
N LEU A 263 -35.61 -4.76 0.09
CA LEU A 263 -35.34 -4.85 -1.34
C LEU A 263 -36.50 -5.57 -2.04
N ASP A 264 -36.78 -5.14 -3.27
CA ASP A 264 -37.68 -5.80 -4.21
C ASP A 264 -36.86 -6.10 -5.47
N VAL A 265 -36.14 -7.22 -5.43
CA VAL A 265 -35.18 -7.62 -6.47
C VAL A 265 -35.78 -8.72 -7.33
N LYS A 266 -35.70 -8.53 -8.64
CA LYS A 266 -35.96 -9.61 -9.58
C LYS A 266 -34.69 -10.40 -9.84
N MET A 267 -34.63 -11.62 -9.29
CA MET A 267 -33.48 -12.53 -9.44
C MET A 267 -33.35 -13.06 -10.87
N ASP A 268 -32.65 -12.32 -11.75
CA ASP A 268 -32.40 -12.72 -13.14
C ASP A 268 -30.93 -12.69 -13.56
N GLY A 269 -30.03 -12.37 -12.64
CA GLY A 269 -28.59 -12.37 -12.84
C GLY A 269 -28.08 -11.16 -13.65
N ARG A 270 -28.90 -10.11 -13.78
CA ARG A 270 -28.56 -8.87 -14.49
C ARG A 270 -28.95 -7.67 -13.64
N VAL A 271 -28.24 -6.56 -13.83
CA VAL A 271 -28.67 -5.26 -13.31
C VAL A 271 -29.68 -4.70 -14.29
N THR A 272 -30.96 -5.05 -14.13
CA THR A 272 -32.00 -4.65 -15.10
C THR A 272 -32.63 -3.31 -14.76
N ASP A 273 -32.72 -2.98 -13.47
CA ASP A 273 -33.13 -1.68 -12.98
C ASP A 273 -32.13 -1.16 -11.94
N TYR A 274 -31.74 0.10 -12.09
CA TYR A 274 -30.84 0.80 -11.16
C TYR A 274 -31.39 0.78 -9.71
N PHE A 275 -32.71 0.72 -9.53
CA PHE A 275 -33.34 0.80 -8.21
C PHE A 275 -33.35 -0.51 -7.42
N GLU A 276 -33.14 -1.67 -8.04
CA GLU A 276 -33.27 -3.00 -7.39
C GLU A 276 -32.36 -3.14 -6.16
N TRP A 277 -31.13 -2.65 -6.25
CA TRP A 277 -30.11 -2.79 -5.20
C TRP A 277 -29.75 -1.46 -4.52
N ILE A 278 -30.49 -0.38 -4.78
CA ILE A 278 -30.11 0.97 -4.32
C ILE A 278 -30.04 1.08 -2.80
N ALA A 279 -30.92 0.37 -2.09
CA ALA A 279 -31.01 0.33 -0.63
C ALA A 279 -30.21 -0.82 0.01
N ALA A 280 -29.48 -1.60 -0.80
CA ALA A 280 -28.72 -2.73 -0.31
C ALA A 280 -27.50 -2.28 0.50
N GLY A 281 -27.07 -3.13 1.42
CA GLY A 281 -25.70 -3.08 1.87
C GLY A 281 -24.73 -3.37 0.72
N HIS A 282 -23.53 -2.81 0.82
CA HIS A 282 -22.49 -2.92 -0.20
C HIS A 282 -21.16 -3.12 0.51
N TYR A 283 -20.28 -3.89 -0.10
CA TYR A 283 -18.88 -4.08 0.28
C TYR A 283 -18.02 -4.04 -0.99
N ASP A 284 -17.09 -3.09 -1.05
CA ASP A 284 -16.15 -2.92 -2.16
C ASP A 284 -14.97 -3.92 -2.01
N MET A 285 -14.97 -4.98 -2.81
CA MET A 285 -13.91 -6.01 -2.82
C MET A 285 -12.67 -5.57 -3.61
N SER A 286 -12.71 -4.44 -4.32
CA SER A 286 -11.55 -3.92 -5.07
C SER A 286 -10.44 -3.40 -4.14
N ARG A 287 -10.80 -3.05 -2.90
CA ARG A 287 -9.91 -2.46 -1.89
C ARG A 287 -9.32 -3.46 -0.89
N GLU A 288 -9.73 -4.74 -0.94
CA GLU A 288 -9.05 -5.79 -0.19
C GLU A 288 -7.73 -6.15 -0.89
N TYR A 289 -6.64 -5.49 -0.52
CA TYR A 289 -5.28 -5.85 -0.93
C TYR A 289 -4.60 -6.65 0.19
N SER A 290 -4.59 -7.98 0.05
CA SER A 290 -3.84 -8.87 0.93
C SER A 290 -2.91 -9.75 0.09
N ALA A 291 -1.76 -10.17 0.64
CA ALA A 291 -0.88 -11.16 0.01
C ALA A 291 -1.57 -12.52 -0.24
N LEU A 292 -2.74 -12.74 0.39
CA LEU A 292 -3.64 -13.88 0.18
C LEU A 292 -4.71 -13.64 -0.92
N ALA A 293 -4.75 -12.46 -1.54
CA ALA A 293 -5.77 -12.07 -2.54
C ALA A 293 -5.72 -12.88 -3.85
N GLY A 294 -4.76 -13.80 -4.02
CA GLY A 294 -4.73 -14.71 -5.16
C GLY A 294 -6.04 -15.49 -5.33
N GLU A 295 -6.71 -15.85 -4.23
CA GLU A 295 -7.91 -16.71 -4.26
C GLU A 295 -9.24 -15.96 -4.26
N SER A 296 -9.31 -14.72 -3.73
CA SER A 296 -10.51 -13.85 -3.74
C SER A 296 -10.52 -12.79 -4.86
N SER A 297 -9.51 -12.79 -5.73
CA SER A 297 -9.30 -11.80 -6.82
C SER A 297 -10.39 -11.71 -7.88
N PHE A 298 -11.45 -12.52 -7.81
CA PHE A 298 -12.45 -12.64 -8.86
C PHE A 298 -13.68 -11.74 -8.68
N LEU A 299 -13.93 -11.19 -7.49
CA LEU A 299 -15.03 -10.25 -7.23
C LEU A 299 -14.57 -8.80 -7.24
N SER A 300 -15.42 -7.91 -7.73
CA SER A 300 -15.29 -6.46 -7.57
C SER A 300 -16.12 -5.95 -6.40
N ASP A 301 -17.35 -6.46 -6.22
CA ASP A 301 -18.30 -5.95 -5.24
C ASP A 301 -19.19 -7.07 -4.68
N VAL A 302 -19.60 -6.91 -3.42
CA VAL A 302 -20.66 -7.70 -2.79
C VAL A 302 -21.77 -6.77 -2.36
N TYR A 303 -22.98 -7.02 -2.84
CA TYR A 303 -24.20 -6.38 -2.37
C TYR A 303 -25.01 -7.37 -1.56
N TYR A 304 -25.66 -6.91 -0.51
CA TYR A 304 -26.51 -7.76 0.32
C TYR A 304 -27.64 -6.95 0.93
N GLY A 305 -28.76 -7.58 1.21
CA GLY A 305 -29.92 -6.93 1.83
C GLY A 305 -30.99 -7.94 2.10
N PHE A 306 -32.22 -7.48 2.26
CA PHE A 306 -33.29 -8.38 2.65
C PHE A 306 -34.65 -7.90 2.16
N ASP A 307 -35.54 -8.86 1.91
CA ASP A 307 -36.98 -8.62 1.89
C ASP A 307 -37.58 -8.96 3.27
N GLN A 308 -38.88 -9.27 3.34
CA GLN A 308 -39.52 -9.62 4.62
C GLN A 308 -39.05 -10.96 5.21
N ASP A 309 -38.64 -11.90 4.37
CA ASP A 309 -38.46 -13.31 4.72
C ASP A 309 -37.07 -13.86 4.37
N GLN A 310 -36.29 -13.16 3.54
CA GLN A 310 -35.07 -13.66 2.94
C GLN A 310 -33.91 -12.65 3.02
N LEU A 311 -32.70 -13.20 3.19
CA LEU A 311 -31.44 -12.51 2.91
C LEU A 311 -31.15 -12.66 1.42
N LEU A 312 -30.90 -11.53 0.76
CA LEU A 312 -30.63 -11.43 -0.68
C LEU A 312 -29.18 -11.00 -0.86
N ILE A 313 -28.47 -11.64 -1.78
CA ILE A 313 -27.03 -11.42 -1.99
C ILE A 313 -26.76 -11.31 -3.48
N ARG A 314 -25.94 -10.32 -3.85
CA ARG A 314 -25.46 -10.11 -5.21
C ARG A 314 -23.94 -10.03 -5.24
N LEU A 315 -23.33 -10.67 -6.23
CA LEU A 315 -21.89 -10.65 -6.46
C LEU A 315 -21.58 -10.12 -7.84
N ASP A 316 -20.70 -9.12 -7.89
CA ASP A 316 -20.20 -8.54 -9.13
C ASP A 316 -18.77 -9.06 -9.37
N PHE A 317 -18.53 -9.53 -10.59
CA PHE A 317 -17.27 -10.13 -10.99
C PHE A 317 -16.32 -9.10 -11.62
N ARG A 318 -15.02 -9.25 -11.38
CA ARG A 318 -14.03 -8.38 -12.03
C ARG A 318 -14.03 -8.58 -13.55
N LYS A 319 -13.63 -7.53 -14.28
CA LYS A 319 -13.51 -7.55 -15.73
C LYS A 319 -12.62 -8.72 -16.19
N GLY A 320 -13.16 -9.58 -17.06
CA GLY A 320 -12.47 -10.75 -17.60
C GLY A 320 -12.73 -12.05 -16.84
N VAL A 321 -13.47 -12.01 -15.73
CA VAL A 321 -13.93 -13.21 -15.01
C VAL A 321 -15.27 -13.66 -15.60
N ASP A 322 -15.36 -14.94 -15.95
CA ASP A 322 -16.62 -15.60 -16.31
C ASP A 322 -17.27 -16.18 -15.05
N GLY A 323 -18.22 -15.43 -14.49
CA GLY A 323 -18.92 -15.80 -13.25
C GLY A 323 -19.67 -17.12 -13.33
N LYS A 324 -20.30 -17.44 -14.47
CA LYS A 324 -21.01 -18.71 -14.66
C LYS A 324 -20.06 -19.90 -14.58
N ARG A 325 -18.93 -19.81 -15.28
CA ARG A 325 -17.91 -20.86 -15.26
C ARG A 325 -17.28 -21.00 -13.89
N LEU A 326 -17.03 -19.87 -13.21
CA LEU A 326 -16.46 -19.87 -11.88
C LEU A 326 -17.39 -20.57 -10.88
N LEU A 327 -18.65 -20.15 -10.81
CA LEU A 327 -19.62 -20.71 -9.88
C LEU A 327 -19.99 -22.16 -10.20
N ALA A 328 -19.91 -22.58 -11.47
CA ALA A 328 -20.06 -24.00 -11.82
C ALA A 328 -18.92 -24.90 -11.30
N SER A 329 -17.81 -24.33 -10.81
CA SER A 329 -16.65 -25.08 -10.33
C SER A 329 -16.60 -25.24 -8.80
N GLY A 330 -17.58 -24.70 -8.07
CA GLY A 330 -17.57 -24.72 -6.62
C GLY A 330 -18.94 -24.42 -6.00
N GLU A 331 -18.97 -24.45 -4.66
CA GLU A 331 -20.16 -24.19 -3.87
C GLU A 331 -20.02 -22.87 -3.11
N LEU A 332 -21.08 -22.08 -3.07
CA LEU A 332 -21.13 -20.81 -2.36
C LEU A 332 -22.00 -20.99 -1.11
N THR A 333 -21.48 -20.64 0.05
CA THR A 333 -22.14 -20.86 1.35
C THR A 333 -22.23 -19.55 2.12
N VAL A 334 -23.39 -19.27 2.72
CA VAL A 334 -23.56 -18.20 3.71
C VAL A 334 -23.22 -18.77 5.09
N VAL A 335 -22.17 -18.24 5.71
CA VAL A 335 -21.72 -18.62 7.05
C VAL A 335 -22.01 -17.50 8.04
N VAL A 336 -23.11 -17.64 8.77
CA VAL A 336 -23.48 -16.73 9.85
C VAL A 336 -22.65 -17.09 11.08
N THR A 337 -22.02 -16.10 11.71
CA THR A 337 -21.24 -16.24 12.95
C THR A 337 -21.98 -15.68 14.16
N ARG A 338 -22.88 -14.72 13.95
CA ARG A 338 -23.75 -14.11 14.97
C ARG A 338 -25.18 -14.01 14.44
N PRO A 339 -26.23 -14.29 15.24
CA PRO A 339 -26.21 -14.61 16.68
C PRO A 339 -25.76 -16.04 17.01
N ARG A 340 -25.68 -16.91 16.01
CA ARG A 340 -25.30 -18.31 16.15
C ARG A 340 -24.58 -18.77 14.89
N GLN A 341 -23.67 -19.73 15.06
CA GLN A 341 -22.95 -20.31 13.94
C GLN A 341 -23.87 -21.22 13.12
N ILE A 342 -24.10 -20.86 11.87
CA ILE A 342 -24.86 -21.66 10.90
C ILE A 342 -24.30 -21.42 9.50
N ALA A 343 -24.17 -22.49 8.72
CA ALA A 343 -23.70 -22.45 7.34
C ALA A 343 -24.78 -23.07 6.46
N VAL A 344 -25.19 -22.36 5.41
CA VAL A 344 -26.20 -22.83 4.47
C VAL A 344 -25.77 -22.48 3.04
N GLU A 345 -25.90 -23.44 2.15
CA GLU A 345 -25.60 -23.28 0.73
C GLU A 345 -26.48 -22.19 0.11
N LEU A 346 -25.84 -21.31 -0.66
CA LEU A 346 -26.49 -20.20 -1.34
C LEU A 346 -26.73 -20.57 -2.81
N THR A 347 -27.98 -20.85 -3.13
CA THR A 347 -28.42 -21.06 -4.52
C THR A 347 -28.87 -19.74 -5.14
N GLY A 348 -28.65 -19.59 -6.44
CA GLY A 348 -28.98 -18.35 -7.15
C GLY A 348 -28.98 -18.46 -8.67
N VAL A 349 -29.20 -17.33 -9.31
CA VAL A 349 -29.16 -17.16 -10.77
C VAL A 349 -27.88 -16.40 -11.14
N THR A 350 -27.25 -16.75 -12.25
CA THR A 350 -26.06 -16.05 -12.76
C THR A 350 -26.24 -15.67 -14.21
N ASP A 351 -26.02 -14.41 -14.56
CA ASP A 351 -25.80 -13.99 -15.95
C ASP A 351 -24.58 -13.09 -16.09
N GLN A 352 -24.74 -11.78 -15.88
CA GLN A 352 -23.63 -10.82 -15.79
C GLN A 352 -23.11 -10.69 -14.35
N ILE A 353 -24.04 -10.81 -13.40
CA ILE A 353 -23.81 -10.86 -11.96
C ILE A 353 -24.38 -12.17 -11.42
N PHE A 354 -24.02 -12.53 -10.20
CA PHE A 354 -24.73 -13.56 -9.44
C PHE A 354 -25.73 -12.91 -8.50
N GLU A 355 -26.91 -13.50 -8.38
CA GLU A 355 -27.91 -13.12 -7.39
C GLU A 355 -28.47 -14.37 -6.72
N GLY A 356 -28.47 -14.40 -5.38
CA GLY A 356 -28.91 -15.53 -4.58
C GLY A 356 -29.80 -15.08 -3.43
N ALA A 357 -30.63 -16.01 -2.94
CA ALA A 357 -31.54 -15.77 -1.84
C ALA A 357 -31.51 -16.93 -0.85
N ILE A 358 -31.66 -16.62 0.43
CA ILE A 358 -31.77 -17.61 1.49
C ILE A 358 -32.79 -17.16 2.52
N SER A 359 -33.70 -18.05 2.91
CA SER A 359 -34.73 -17.68 3.88
C SER A 359 -34.13 -17.48 5.28
N PHE A 360 -34.66 -16.51 6.03
CA PHE A 360 -34.31 -16.34 7.43
C PHE A 360 -34.64 -17.58 8.27
N LYS A 361 -35.63 -18.37 7.85
CA LYS A 361 -35.97 -19.63 8.50
C LYS A 361 -34.84 -20.65 8.37
N ASP A 362 -34.22 -20.76 7.19
CA ASP A 362 -33.11 -21.70 6.94
C ASP A 362 -31.84 -21.25 7.67
N LEU A 363 -31.59 -19.94 7.73
CA LEU A 363 -30.55 -19.36 8.59
C LEU A 363 -30.90 -19.36 10.08
N ALA A 364 -32.10 -19.82 10.44
CA ALA A 364 -32.61 -19.78 11.79
C ALA A 364 -32.43 -18.38 12.42
N LEU A 365 -32.83 -17.33 11.72
CA LEU A 365 -32.77 -15.96 12.20
C LEU A 365 -34.15 -15.51 12.69
N LYS A 366 -34.18 -14.71 13.76
CA LYS A 366 -35.40 -14.12 14.30
C LYS A 366 -35.43 -12.62 14.04
N PRO A 367 -36.64 -12.02 13.93
CA PRO A 367 -36.79 -10.58 13.80
C PRO A 367 -35.97 -9.80 14.83
N ARG A 368 -35.32 -8.72 14.38
CA ARG A 368 -34.50 -7.80 15.17
C ARG A 368 -33.16 -8.34 15.68
N GLU A 369 -32.79 -9.59 15.36
CA GLU A 369 -31.44 -10.10 15.68
C GLU A 369 -30.38 -9.35 14.85
N GLN A 370 -29.24 -9.05 15.48
CA GLN A 370 -28.06 -8.56 14.79
C GLN A 370 -27.33 -9.75 14.19
N VAL A 371 -27.06 -9.67 12.89
CA VAL A 371 -26.43 -10.73 12.11
C VAL A 371 -25.03 -10.27 11.70
N GLU A 372 -24.06 -11.17 11.88
CA GLU A 372 -22.71 -11.06 11.31
C GLU A 372 -22.48 -12.33 10.49
N PHE A 373 -22.07 -12.20 9.24
CA PHE A 373 -21.90 -13.35 8.35
C PHE A 373 -20.78 -13.13 7.33
N PHE A 374 -20.31 -14.23 6.77
CA PHE A 374 -19.39 -14.28 5.64
C PHE A 374 -20.01 -15.13 4.52
N LEU A 375 -19.47 -14.97 3.32
CA LEU A 375 -19.59 -15.92 2.23
C LEU A 375 -18.35 -16.82 2.22
N GLU A 376 -18.53 -18.10 1.94
CA GLU A 376 -17.43 -19.02 1.69
C GLU A 376 -17.63 -19.66 0.32
N PHE A 377 -16.60 -19.59 -0.53
CA PHE A 377 -16.59 -20.22 -1.85
C PHE A 377 -15.59 -21.37 -1.87
N GLU A 378 -16.09 -22.59 -2.02
CA GLU A 378 -15.28 -23.81 -2.03
C GLU A 378 -15.21 -24.38 -3.44
N ARG A 379 -14.01 -24.39 -4.05
CA ARG A 379 -13.80 -25.03 -5.35
C ARG A 379 -13.71 -26.55 -5.18
N THR A 380 -14.07 -27.29 -6.23
CA THR A 380 -13.98 -28.77 -6.29
C THR A 380 -12.61 -29.34 -5.92
N ALA A 381 -11.55 -28.54 -5.97
CA ALA A 381 -10.26 -28.83 -5.36
C ALA A 381 -9.64 -27.54 -4.78
N GLY A 382 -9.67 -27.39 -3.46
CA GLY A 382 -9.10 -26.24 -2.74
C GLY A 382 -9.65 -26.11 -1.32
N ALA A 383 -9.06 -25.24 -0.51
CA ALA A 383 -9.67 -24.82 0.76
C ALA A 383 -10.79 -23.78 0.48
N PRO A 384 -11.82 -23.68 1.34
CA PRO A 384 -12.85 -22.67 1.18
C PRO A 384 -12.27 -21.26 1.33
N VAL A 385 -12.62 -20.38 0.40
CA VAL A 385 -12.21 -18.97 0.39
C VAL A 385 -13.30 -18.15 1.07
N ARG A 386 -12.95 -17.45 2.14
CA ARG A 386 -13.86 -16.55 2.87
C ARG A 386 -13.92 -15.17 2.24
N LEU A 387 -15.13 -14.62 2.11
CA LEU A 387 -15.45 -13.35 1.45
C LEU A 387 -16.49 -12.57 2.29
N PRO A 388 -16.25 -11.31 2.67
CA PRO A 388 -14.97 -10.62 2.65
C PRO A 388 -13.93 -11.26 3.59
N THR A 389 -12.65 -10.97 3.41
CA THR A 389 -11.57 -11.62 4.18
C THR A 389 -11.35 -10.98 5.55
N LEU A 390 -11.62 -9.68 5.69
CA LEU A 390 -11.25 -8.89 6.86
C LEU A 390 -12.40 -8.61 7.83
N THR A 391 -13.59 -8.30 7.29
CA THR A 391 -14.74 -7.83 8.08
C THR A 391 -16.00 -8.60 7.71
N PRO A 392 -16.78 -9.12 8.69
CA PRO A 392 -18.07 -9.75 8.40
C PRO A 392 -19.05 -8.72 7.83
N LEU A 393 -19.93 -9.19 6.95
CA LEU A 393 -21.10 -8.42 6.51
C LEU A 393 -22.12 -8.37 7.65
N THR A 394 -22.77 -7.22 7.85
CA THR A 394 -23.66 -7.00 9.00
C THR A 394 -25.01 -6.46 8.60
N PHE A 395 -26.06 -6.99 9.20
CA PHE A 395 -27.39 -6.41 9.11
C PHE A 395 -28.23 -6.76 10.34
N LYS A 396 -29.38 -6.10 10.46
CA LYS A 396 -30.38 -6.44 11.46
C LYS A 396 -31.60 -7.04 10.76
N VAL A 397 -32.03 -8.22 11.19
CA VAL A 397 -33.19 -8.91 10.60
C VAL A 397 -34.41 -7.97 10.69
N PRO A 398 -35.11 -7.68 9.58
CA PRO A 398 -36.25 -6.78 9.58
C PRO A 398 -37.34 -7.32 10.50
N SER A 399 -38.01 -6.42 11.20
CA SER A 399 -39.22 -6.77 11.92
C SER A 399 -40.44 -6.66 11.01
N PRO A 400 -41.58 -7.32 11.32
CA PRO A 400 -42.78 -7.20 10.50
C PRO A 400 -43.28 -5.76 10.31
N ASP A 401 -42.93 -4.86 11.23
CA ASP A 401 -43.22 -3.42 11.22
C ASP A 401 -42.10 -2.56 10.61
N PHE A 402 -41.08 -3.15 9.97
CA PHE A 402 -39.89 -2.45 9.46
C PHE A 402 -40.23 -1.29 8.52
N ASN A 403 -41.16 -1.48 7.58
CA ASN A 403 -41.66 -0.38 6.73
C ASN A 403 -42.44 0.67 7.54
N GLY A 404 -43.20 0.29 8.56
CA GLY A 404 -43.93 1.25 9.39
C GLY A 404 -43.02 2.14 10.24
N ILE A 405 -41.87 1.62 10.68
CA ILE A 405 -40.88 2.34 11.49
C ILE A 405 -40.03 3.29 10.64
N ASN A 406 -39.61 2.88 9.44
CA ASN A 406 -38.71 3.66 8.59
C ASN A 406 -39.42 4.73 7.73
N TRP A 407 -40.75 4.83 7.78
CA TRP A 407 -41.53 5.90 7.12
C TRP A 407 -41.86 7.10 8.04
N GLN A 408 -41.36 7.13 9.28
CA GLN A 408 -41.56 8.24 10.24
C GLN A 408 -40.38 9.22 10.37
N VAL A 409 -39.44 9.26 9.40
CA VAL A 409 -38.32 10.22 9.39
C VAL A 409 -38.42 11.16 8.19
#